data_AF-A0A2G1YBV1-F1
#
_entry.id   AF-A0A2G1YBV1-F1
#
_cell.length_a   1.000
_cell.length_b   1.000
_cell.length_c   1.000
_cell.angle_alpha   90.00
_cell.angle_beta   90.00
_cell.angle_gamma   90.00
#
_symmetry.space_group_name_H-M   'P 1'
#
loop_
_entity.id
_entity.type
_entity.pdbx_description
1 polymer ?
#
loop_
_entity_poly.entity_id
_entity_poly.type
_entity_poly.pdbx_seq_one_letter_code
_entity_poly.pdbx_strand_id
1 'polypeptide(L)'
;MKSILRLFPWKLGLYLSIGVLALLIIFSFYGLYTNKFYFFKFDNYIFPFLTTVHFIFLYVLWFKIKEDETTDPQMRNLEYVLYVIFLIYIFKLVDTILILTTYSEYEDYVIPETFMPLGVFILVLYVFLVGLTLLSFLYRRVMVGKYKFNDMNQHIDSWE
;
A
#
# COMPACT_ATOMS: atom_id res chain seq x y z
N MET A 1 -16.47 1.76 15.42
CA MET A 1 -15.73 2.71 14.55
C MET A 1 -14.97 3.79 15.32
N LYS A 2 -15.57 4.48 16.31
CA LYS A 2 -14.87 5.54 17.09
C LYS A 2 -13.62 5.05 17.86
N SER A 3 -13.58 3.81 18.34
CA SER A 3 -12.44 3.30 19.14
C SER A 3 -11.18 3.00 18.31
N ILE A 4 -11.33 2.48 17.08
CA ILE A 4 -10.19 2.18 16.19
C ILE A 4 -9.50 3.48 15.73
N LEU A 5 -10.29 4.50 15.39
CA LEU A 5 -9.80 5.83 15.03
C LEU A 5 -9.09 6.56 16.19
N ARG A 6 -9.35 6.14 17.43
CA ARG A 6 -8.71 6.69 18.64
C ARG A 6 -7.38 6.01 18.97
N LEU A 7 -7.28 4.70 18.73
CA LEU A 7 -6.05 3.92 18.89
C LEU A 7 -5.05 4.17 17.75
N PHE A 8 -5.56 4.39 16.54
CA PHE A 8 -4.75 4.65 15.35
C PHE A 8 -5.08 6.04 14.77
N PRO A 9 -4.38 7.10 15.23
CA PRO A 9 -4.55 8.42 14.65
C PRO A 9 -4.07 8.42 13.20
N TRP A 10 -4.73 9.18 12.35
CA TRP A 10 -4.46 9.21 10.90
C TRP A 10 -2.99 9.52 10.56
N LYS A 11 -2.33 10.36 11.37
CA LYS A 11 -0.88 10.65 11.24
C LYS A 11 -0.02 9.39 11.44
N LEU A 12 -0.32 8.59 12.46
CA LEU A 12 0.40 7.35 12.73
C LEU A 12 0.17 6.33 11.61
N GLY A 13 -1.07 6.19 11.14
CA GLY A 13 -1.40 5.33 10.01
C GLY A 13 -0.64 5.73 8.73
N LEU A 14 -0.50 7.02 8.47
CA LEU A 14 0.33 7.56 7.37
C LEU A 14 1.80 7.18 7.51
N TYR A 15 2.42 7.48 8.66
CA TYR A 15 3.84 7.18 8.87
C TYR A 15 4.14 5.68 8.81
N LEU A 16 3.25 4.85 9.37
CA LEU A 16 3.38 3.40 9.26
C LEU A 16 3.23 2.91 7.82
N SER A 17 2.29 3.47 7.06
CA SER A 17 2.12 3.12 5.64
C SER A 17 3.39 3.46 4.84
N ILE A 18 3.97 4.63 5.07
CA ILE A 18 5.22 5.06 4.44
C ILE A 18 6.37 4.11 4.83
N GLY A 19 6.52 3.78 6.11
CA GLY A 19 7.57 2.88 6.58
C GLY A 19 7.45 1.47 6.00
N VAL A 20 6.23 0.92 5.98
CA VAL A 20 5.97 -0.42 5.41
C VAL A 20 6.25 -0.43 3.91
N LEU A 21 5.79 0.59 3.16
CA LEU A 21 6.09 0.71 1.73
C LEU A 21 7.59 0.81 1.46
N ALA A 22 8.32 1.63 2.23
CA ALA A 22 9.76 1.78 2.08
C ALA A 22 10.51 0.46 2.32
N LEU A 23 10.13 -0.29 3.37
CA LEU A 23 10.71 -1.60 3.65
C LEU A 23 10.39 -2.61 2.53
N LEU A 24 9.15 -2.68 2.08
CA LEU A 24 8.75 -3.60 1.02
C LEU A 24 9.41 -3.25 -0.33
N ILE A 25 9.72 -1.98 -0.59
CA ILE A 25 10.53 -1.58 -1.75
C ILE A 25 11.93 -2.20 -1.65
N ILE A 26 12.58 -2.14 -0.50
CA ILE A 26 13.90 -2.75 -0.30
C ILE A 26 13.81 -4.27 -0.49
N PHE A 27 12.82 -4.92 0.14
CA PHE A 27 12.63 -6.37 0.03
C PHE A 27 12.15 -6.83 -1.35
N SER A 28 11.61 -5.95 -2.20
CA SER A 28 11.26 -6.29 -3.59
C SER A 28 12.49 -6.70 -4.41
N PHE A 29 13.69 -6.27 -4.00
CA PHE A 29 14.95 -6.68 -4.62
C PHE A 29 15.59 -7.89 -3.94
N TYR A 30 15.07 -8.36 -2.82
CA TYR A 30 15.66 -9.44 -2.04
C TYR A 30 15.17 -10.82 -2.51
N GLY A 31 16.10 -11.68 -2.89
CA GLY A 31 15.82 -13.08 -3.22
C GLY A 31 15.84 -13.97 -1.98
N LEU A 32 14.66 -14.41 -1.54
CA LEU A 32 14.47 -15.22 -0.33
C LEU A 32 15.29 -16.53 -0.37
N TYR A 33 15.27 -17.24 -1.49
CA TYR A 33 15.95 -18.54 -1.67
C TYR A 33 17.47 -18.45 -1.77
N THR A 34 18.02 -17.30 -2.13
CA THR A 34 19.45 -17.15 -2.43
C THR A 34 20.17 -16.23 -1.46
N ASN A 35 19.44 -15.56 -0.56
CA ASN A 35 19.94 -14.53 0.36
C ASN A 35 20.78 -13.45 -0.36
N LYS A 36 20.30 -12.96 -1.52
CA LYS A 36 21.00 -11.99 -2.36
C LYS A 36 20.04 -10.92 -2.88
N PHE A 37 20.57 -9.72 -3.12
CA PHE A 37 19.83 -8.63 -3.76
C PHE A 37 20.02 -8.64 -5.28
N TYR A 38 18.92 -8.49 -6.01
CA TYR A 38 18.87 -8.52 -7.47
C TYR A 38 18.44 -7.16 -8.04
N PHE A 39 19.38 -6.22 -8.14
CA PHE A 39 19.11 -4.88 -8.66
C PHE A 39 18.90 -4.82 -10.17
N PHE A 40 19.43 -5.77 -10.94
CA PHE A 40 19.32 -5.76 -12.40
C PHE A 40 18.14 -6.58 -12.94
N LYS A 41 17.29 -7.13 -12.07
CA LYS A 41 16.11 -7.88 -12.46
C LYS A 41 14.92 -6.93 -12.61
N PHE A 42 14.50 -6.68 -13.85
CA PHE A 42 13.43 -5.71 -14.15
C PHE A 42 12.10 -6.01 -13.43
N ASP A 43 11.77 -7.29 -13.22
CA ASP A 43 10.56 -7.70 -12.50
C ASP A 43 10.46 -7.10 -11.09
N ASN A 44 11.61 -6.87 -10.44
CA ASN A 44 11.66 -6.33 -9.08
C ASN A 44 11.22 -4.85 -9.03
N TYR A 45 11.29 -4.12 -10.14
CA TYR A 45 10.89 -2.72 -10.22
C TYR A 45 9.38 -2.51 -10.36
N ILE A 46 8.61 -3.57 -10.64
CA ILE A 46 7.16 -3.50 -10.76
C ILE A 46 6.55 -3.00 -9.44
N PHE A 47 6.98 -3.55 -8.31
CA PHE A 47 6.44 -3.16 -7.01
C PHE A 47 6.78 -1.69 -6.66
N PRO A 48 8.05 -1.24 -6.69
CA PRO A 48 8.42 0.16 -6.49
C PRO A 48 7.63 1.13 -7.38
N PHE A 49 7.47 0.81 -8.67
CA PHE A 49 6.70 1.64 -9.59
C PHE A 49 5.24 1.80 -9.14
N LEU A 50 4.56 0.70 -8.78
CA LEU A 50 3.19 0.75 -8.28
C LEU A 50 3.08 1.51 -6.95
N THR A 51 4.07 1.37 -6.07
CA THR A 51 4.07 2.10 -4.78
C THR A 51 4.16 3.62 -4.95
N THR A 52 4.68 4.14 -6.07
CA THR A 52 4.67 5.58 -6.35
C THR A 52 3.25 6.15 -6.34
N VAL A 53 2.29 5.45 -6.96
CA VAL A 53 0.88 5.85 -6.95
C VAL A 53 0.32 5.87 -5.53
N HIS A 54 0.69 4.87 -4.71
CA HIS A 54 0.28 4.81 -3.31
C HIS A 54 0.85 5.98 -2.50
N PHE A 55 2.11 6.35 -2.70
CA PHE A 55 2.69 7.54 -2.04
C PHE A 55 1.97 8.82 -2.44
N ILE A 56 1.62 8.99 -3.72
CA ILE A 56 0.83 10.14 -4.19
C ILE A 56 -0.53 10.16 -3.47
N PHE A 57 -1.21 9.01 -3.34
CA PHE A 57 -2.47 8.93 -2.60
C PHE A 57 -2.34 9.33 -1.14
N LEU A 58 -1.31 8.82 -0.45
CA LEU A 58 -1.04 9.16 0.95
C LEU A 58 -0.75 10.66 1.11
N TYR A 59 -0.02 11.25 0.18
CA TYR A 59 0.26 12.69 0.16
C TYR A 59 -1.02 13.51 -0.04
N VAL A 60 -1.84 13.18 -1.04
CA VAL A 60 -3.12 13.89 -1.30
C VAL A 60 -4.06 13.75 -0.10
N LEU A 61 -4.14 12.56 0.49
CA LEU A 61 -4.93 12.32 1.70
C LEU A 61 -4.46 13.19 2.87
N TRP A 62 -3.15 13.23 3.12
CA TRP A 62 -2.55 14.09 4.15
C TRP A 62 -2.87 15.56 3.91
N PHE A 63 -2.68 16.04 2.68
CA PHE A 63 -2.92 17.42 2.29
C PHE A 63 -4.37 17.83 2.55
N LYS A 64 -5.33 17.03 2.08
CA LYS A 64 -6.76 17.33 2.26
C LYS A 64 -7.22 17.32 3.71
N ILE A 65 -6.73 16.37 4.50
CA ILE A 65 -7.04 16.34 5.94
C ILE A 65 -6.47 17.58 6.64
N LYS A 66 -5.30 18.08 6.21
CA LYS A 66 -4.64 19.22 6.82
C LYS A 66 -5.31 20.55 6.47
N GLU A 67 -5.67 20.73 5.20
CA GLU A 67 -6.27 21.97 4.68
C GLU A 67 -7.82 21.99 4.79
N ASP A 68 -8.42 20.96 5.39
CA ASP A 68 -9.88 20.77 5.50
C ASP A 68 -10.61 20.87 4.15
N GLU A 69 -9.95 20.39 3.10
CA GLU A 69 -10.44 20.48 1.72
C GLU A 69 -11.33 19.27 1.37
N THR A 70 -12.41 19.52 0.64
CA THR A 70 -13.33 18.48 0.19
C THR A 70 -12.77 17.61 -0.94
N THR A 71 -13.49 16.54 -1.28
CA THR A 71 -13.11 15.61 -2.33
C THR A 71 -13.15 16.24 -3.72
N ASP A 72 -12.11 16.05 -4.52
CA ASP A 72 -12.07 16.43 -5.94
C ASP A 72 -12.07 15.20 -6.87
N PRO A 73 -12.36 15.39 -8.18
CA PRO A 73 -12.36 14.30 -9.15
C PRO A 73 -10.99 13.61 -9.36
N GLN A 74 -9.87 14.32 -9.17
CA GLN A 74 -8.53 13.75 -9.37
C GLN A 74 -8.19 12.77 -8.24
N MET A 75 -8.49 13.12 -6.99
CA MET A 75 -8.35 12.21 -5.85
C MET A 75 -9.19 10.94 -6.03
N ARG A 76 -10.40 11.06 -6.60
CA ARG A 76 -11.25 9.90 -6.90
C ARG A 76 -10.59 8.94 -7.88
N ASN A 77 -10.04 9.47 -8.98
CA ASN A 77 -9.35 8.65 -9.97
C ASN A 77 -8.13 7.96 -9.35
N LEU A 78 -7.38 8.69 -8.52
CA LEU A 78 -6.25 8.15 -7.79
C LEU A 78 -6.63 7.00 -6.85
N GLU A 79 -7.77 7.13 -6.14
CA GLU A 79 -8.28 6.07 -5.30
C GLU A 79 -8.71 4.83 -6.12
N TYR A 80 -9.32 5.00 -7.28
CA TYR A 80 -9.69 3.88 -8.16
C TYR A 80 -8.47 3.14 -8.70
N VAL A 81 -7.41 3.87 -9.08
CA VAL A 81 -6.13 3.23 -9.43
C VAL A 81 -5.58 2.47 -8.22
N LEU A 82 -5.68 3.05 -7.03
CA LEU A 82 -5.21 2.40 -5.80
C LEU A 82 -6.04 1.14 -5.45
N TYR A 83 -7.32 1.05 -5.81
CA TYR A 83 -8.10 -0.19 -5.68
C TYR A 83 -7.55 -1.33 -6.53
N VAL A 84 -7.10 -1.04 -7.75
CA VAL A 84 -6.46 -2.04 -8.61
C VAL A 84 -5.11 -2.46 -8.01
N ILE A 85 -4.31 -1.50 -7.56
CA ILE A 85 -3.02 -1.77 -6.90
C ILE A 85 -3.21 -2.58 -5.61
N PHE A 86 -4.28 -2.32 -4.86
CA PHE A 86 -4.62 -3.08 -3.66
C PHE A 86 -4.85 -4.57 -3.94
N LEU A 87 -5.47 -4.92 -5.08
CA LEU A 87 -5.58 -6.32 -5.50
C LEU A 87 -4.21 -6.95 -5.78
N ILE A 88 -3.28 -6.19 -6.35
CA ILE A 88 -1.90 -6.64 -6.57
C ILE A 88 -1.19 -6.88 -5.22
N TYR A 89 -1.44 -6.06 -4.21
CA TYR A 89 -0.90 -6.29 -2.86
C TYR A 89 -1.45 -7.56 -2.22
N ILE A 90 -2.75 -7.82 -2.37
CA ILE A 90 -3.35 -9.09 -1.91
C ILE A 90 -2.72 -10.27 -2.64
N PHE A 91 -2.55 -10.17 -3.96
CA PHE A 91 -1.88 -11.20 -4.74
C PHE A 91 -0.46 -11.46 -4.22
N LYS A 92 0.33 -10.41 -3.97
CA LYS A 92 1.69 -10.53 -3.41
C LYS A 92 1.73 -11.13 -2.01
N LEU A 93 0.73 -10.84 -1.18
CA LEU A 93 0.57 -11.46 0.13
C LEU A 93 0.36 -12.97 -0.03
N VAL A 94 -0.57 -13.39 -0.91
CA VAL A 94 -0.85 -14.81 -1.16
C VAL A 94 0.37 -15.52 -1.75
N ASP A 95 1.04 -14.90 -2.71
CA ASP A 95 2.29 -15.39 -3.31
C ASP A 95 3.37 -15.65 -2.22
N THR A 96 3.51 -14.72 -1.27
CA THR A 96 4.44 -14.86 -0.14
C THR A 96 4.04 -16.02 0.79
N ILE A 97 2.74 -16.21 1.04
CA ILE A 97 2.25 -17.35 1.82
C ILE A 97 2.61 -18.66 1.12
N LEU A 98 2.35 -18.75 -0.19
CA LEU A 98 2.65 -19.95 -0.97
C LEU A 98 4.14 -20.30 -0.94
N ILE A 99 5.01 -19.31 -1.15
CA ILE A 99 6.47 -19.45 -1.04
C ILE A 99 6.87 -20.05 0.32
N LEU A 100 6.26 -19.55 1.40
CA LEU A 100 6.54 -20.00 2.77
C LEU A 100 5.92 -21.36 3.11
N THR A 101 4.85 -21.79 2.47
CA THR A 101 4.23 -23.11 2.73
C THR A 101 4.85 -24.22 1.90
N THR A 102 5.34 -23.88 0.71
CA THR A 102 5.90 -24.85 -0.26
C THR A 102 7.42 -25.01 -0.11
N TYR A 103 8.05 -24.37 0.88
CA TYR A 103 9.51 -24.40 1.05
C TYR A 103 10.07 -25.81 1.27
N SER A 104 9.30 -26.71 1.90
CA SER A 104 9.72 -28.09 2.19
C SER A 104 9.94 -28.91 0.91
N GLU A 105 9.31 -28.53 -0.19
CA GLU A 105 9.53 -29.17 -1.51
C GLU A 105 10.92 -28.86 -2.08
N TYR A 106 11.65 -27.91 -1.48
CA TYR A 106 12.98 -27.48 -1.90
C TYR A 106 14.05 -27.79 -0.85
N GLU A 107 13.76 -28.62 0.16
CA GLU A 107 14.73 -29.02 1.21
C GLU A 107 16.00 -29.68 0.65
N ASP A 108 15.91 -30.30 -0.53
CA ASP A 108 17.07 -30.87 -1.24
C ASP A 108 18.02 -29.79 -1.80
N TYR A 109 17.57 -28.53 -1.87
CA TYR A 109 18.42 -27.38 -2.20
C TYR A 109 18.95 -26.73 -0.91
N VAL A 110 20.18 -26.20 -0.96
CA VAL A 110 20.80 -25.48 0.17
C VAL A 110 20.05 -24.16 0.42
N ILE A 111 18.95 -24.20 1.18
CA ILE A 111 18.18 -23.02 1.57
C ILE A 111 18.94 -22.28 2.70
N PRO A 112 19.11 -20.95 2.60
CA PRO A 112 19.72 -20.17 3.67
C PRO A 112 18.91 -20.23 4.98
N GLU A 113 19.59 -20.29 6.13
CA GLU A 113 18.94 -20.24 7.46
C GLU A 113 18.10 -18.95 7.66
N THR A 114 18.41 -17.89 6.91
CA THR A 114 17.67 -16.62 6.93
C THR A 114 16.32 -16.67 6.23
N PHE A 115 16.03 -17.72 5.46
CA PHE A 115 14.82 -17.87 4.66
C PHE A 115 13.54 -17.68 5.50
N MET A 116 13.42 -18.46 6.57
CA MET A 116 12.21 -18.46 7.41
C MET A 116 12.00 -17.14 8.16
N PRO A 117 12.97 -16.60 8.92
CA PRO A 117 12.76 -15.36 9.65
C PRO A 117 12.48 -14.16 8.73
N LEU A 118 13.20 -14.04 7.60
CA LEU A 118 12.95 -12.95 6.66
C LEU A 118 11.65 -13.12 5.89
N GLY A 119 11.30 -14.35 5.50
CA GLY A 119 10.05 -14.61 4.79
C GLY A 119 8.84 -14.30 5.66
N VAL A 120 8.86 -14.73 6.93
CA VAL A 120 7.82 -14.37 7.91
C VAL A 120 7.76 -12.87 8.12
N PHE A 121 8.91 -12.19 8.21
CA PHE A 121 8.94 -10.74 8.35
C PHE A 121 8.31 -10.03 7.14
N ILE A 122 8.64 -10.44 5.92
CA ILE A 122 8.06 -9.90 4.68
C ILE A 122 6.55 -10.18 4.63
N LEU A 123 6.12 -11.38 5.05
CA LEU A 123 4.70 -11.72 5.14
C LEU A 123 3.96 -10.77 6.08
N VAL A 124 4.51 -10.52 7.27
CA VAL A 124 3.96 -9.56 8.23
C VAL A 124 3.87 -8.17 7.59
N LEU A 125 4.92 -7.71 6.90
CA LEU A 125 4.88 -6.42 6.19
C LEU A 125 3.76 -6.35 5.14
N TYR A 126 3.51 -7.42 4.37
CA TYR A 126 2.39 -7.45 3.42
C TYR A 126 1.02 -7.44 4.11
N VAL A 127 0.86 -8.15 5.22
CA VAL A 127 -0.37 -8.10 6.04
C VAL A 127 -0.60 -6.68 6.55
N PHE A 128 0.44 -6.02 7.06
CA PHE A 128 0.38 -4.62 7.48
C PHE A 128 0.05 -3.70 6.32
N LEU A 129 0.65 -3.89 5.13
CA LEU A 129 0.37 -3.10 3.94
C LEU A 129 -1.11 -3.16 3.58
N VAL A 130 -1.69 -4.36 3.49
CA VAL A 130 -3.11 -4.56 3.17
C VAL A 130 -4.00 -3.89 4.22
N GLY A 131 -3.71 -4.12 5.51
CA GLY A 131 -4.48 -3.53 6.61
C GLY A 131 -4.43 -1.99 6.62
N LEU A 132 -3.24 -1.41 6.44
CA LEU A 132 -3.03 0.04 6.41
C LEU A 132 -3.64 0.69 5.15
N THR A 133 -3.67 -0.01 4.02
CA THR A 133 -4.34 0.49 2.80
C THR A 133 -5.84 0.61 3.03
N LEU A 134 -6.47 -0.42 3.61
CA LEU A 134 -7.90 -0.38 3.99
C LEU A 134 -8.19 0.74 5.01
N LEU A 135 -7.30 0.92 5.98
CA LEU A 135 -7.39 1.99 6.97
C LEU A 135 -7.30 3.37 6.29
N SER A 136 -6.47 3.52 5.27
CA SER A 136 -6.31 4.77 4.52
C SER A 136 -7.57 5.10 3.71
N PHE A 137 -8.22 4.12 3.09
CA PHE A 137 -9.54 4.30 2.47
C PHE A 137 -10.61 4.71 3.49
N LEU A 138 -10.56 4.13 4.70
CA LEU A 138 -11.46 4.50 5.78
C LEU A 138 -11.23 5.94 6.24
N TYR A 139 -9.97 6.35 6.45
CA TYR A 139 -9.62 7.73 6.81
C TYR A 139 -10.12 8.72 5.77
N ARG A 140 -9.89 8.43 4.48
CA ARG A 140 -10.41 9.23 3.37
C ARG A 140 -11.92 9.42 3.47
N ARG A 141 -12.67 8.33 3.64
CA ARG A 141 -14.14 8.38 3.70
C ARG A 141 -14.67 9.12 4.93
N VAL A 142 -14.00 8.98 6.08
CA VAL A 142 -14.46 9.56 7.35
C VAL A 142 -14.05 11.03 7.50
N MET A 143 -12.84 11.40 7.08
CA MET A 143 -12.29 12.74 7.31
C MET A 143 -12.49 13.67 6.12
N VAL A 144 -12.33 13.19 4.88
CA VAL A 144 -12.46 14.03 3.66
C VAL A 144 -13.89 14.02 3.10
N GLY A 145 -14.65 12.95 3.38
CA GLY A 145 -16.05 12.83 3.02
C GLY A 145 -16.34 11.97 1.78
N LYS A 146 -17.59 12.04 1.30
CA LYS A 146 -18.06 11.24 0.16
C LYS A 146 -17.85 11.99 -1.15
N TYR A 147 -17.48 11.26 -2.20
CA TYR A 147 -17.49 11.80 -3.56
C TYR A 147 -18.91 12.20 -3.97
N LYS A 148 -19.10 13.47 -4.32
CA LYS A 148 -20.32 13.96 -4.97
C LYS A 148 -20.17 13.74 -6.48
N PHE A 149 -20.92 12.78 -7.01
CA PHE A 149 -20.89 12.48 -8.46
C PHE A 149 -21.59 13.56 -9.30
N ASN A 150 -22.46 14.37 -8.69
CA ASN A 150 -23.33 15.32 -9.38
C ASN A 150 -22.75 16.74 -9.52
N ASP A 151 -21.56 17.01 -8.96
CA ASP A 151 -20.90 18.34 -9.02
C ASP A 151 -19.98 18.46 -10.25
N MET A 152 -20.38 17.94 -11.42
CA MET A 152 -19.70 18.24 -12.69
C MET A 152 -19.90 19.71 -13.14
N ASN A 153 -20.79 20.45 -12.46
CA ASN A 153 -21.21 21.80 -12.84
C ASN A 153 -20.68 22.94 -11.95
N GLN A 154 -19.78 22.69 -10.99
CA GLN A 154 -19.30 23.77 -10.10
C GLN A 154 -18.40 24.83 -10.77
N HIS A 155 -18.08 24.66 -12.06
CA HIS A 155 -17.37 25.67 -12.86
C HIS A 155 -18.26 26.32 -13.95
N ILE A 156 -19.58 26.09 -13.95
CA ILE A 156 -20.52 26.90 -14.75
C ILE A 156 -21.07 28.04 -13.88
N ASP A 157 -20.16 28.74 -13.22
CA ASP A 157 -20.42 30.11 -12.76
C ASP A 157 -19.10 30.88 -12.85
N SER A 158 -18.60 30.97 -14.07
CA SER A 158 -17.74 32.07 -14.46
C SER A 158 -18.63 32.98 -15.29
N TRP A 159 -19.01 34.12 -14.70
CA TRP A 159 -19.72 35.27 -15.28
C TRP A 159 -21.26 35.22 -15.28
N GLU A 160 -21.87 35.70 -14.18
CA GLU A 160 -22.88 36.78 -14.18
C GLU A 160 -22.62 37.78 -13.05
#